data_AF-A0AA41W9G1-F1
#
_entry.id   AF-A0AA41W9G1-F1
#
_cell.length_a   1.000
_cell.length_b   1.000
_cell.length_c   1.000
_cell.angle_alpha   90.00
_cell.angle_beta   90.00
_cell.angle_gamma   90.00
#
_symmetry.space_group_name_H-M   'P 1'
#
loop_
_entity.id
_entity.type
_entity.pdbx_description
1 polymer ?
#
loop_
_entity_poly.entity_id
_entity_poly.type
_entity_poly.pdbx_seq_one_letter_code
_entity_poly.pdbx_strand_id
1 'polypeptide(L)'
;MPSSLESFQDLIRMLGEHPEWRAELRRHVLTEELLQLPELVRQLADAQLRTEHRLESLTARVDELVDTQRRTEQRLEQLAARVDELAEAQVRTEQRVAQLSARVDELAQAQVRTEQRLEQLTARVDDLTVRMEQLTARVDDLTQRMIRVEEQIAQLTARVDDLTQRMIRVEEQIAQLTARVDDLTVRLEQLTARVDDLTVRMEQLTARVDDLTQRMIRAEAQIAQLTARVDDLTQRMIRAEAQIAQLTARVDALTQRMIRVAEQIAQLTARVDDLTVRLEQLTARVDDLTVRMEQLTARVDDLTQRMIRVEEQIAQLTARVDDLTVRLEQLTARVDDLTVRVEQLTARVDDLTVRMEQLTQRVDELATAQVRTEQRLEQLIARVDTMERDLSNLRSEFRGYRLEWRYLQRPSAYFGPLLRRLRLVWPSEAVDQYDDRLPRWAAEELLRADLLVTGVPRYQPETGEVWLVVEISARVDRGDVERAVRRAEALRAAGLRALPAVAGERTTQGAKSAVQEQTVVLFKNGTVEGWEEALQRWAS
;
A
#
# COMPACT_ATOMS: atom_id res chain seq x y z
N MET A 1 -225.62 -154.77 -211.16
CA MET A 1 -226.49 -155.88 -210.70
C MET A 1 -225.63 -157.12 -210.53
N PRO A 2 -225.93 -158.07 -209.63
CA PRO A 2 -226.69 -157.93 -208.36
C PRO A 2 -226.01 -158.68 -207.17
N SER A 3 -226.66 -158.72 -206.00
CA SER A 3 -226.45 -159.71 -204.92
C SER A 3 -225.05 -159.77 -204.23
N SER A 4 -224.71 -160.88 -203.56
CA SER A 4 -224.10 -160.87 -202.21
C SER A 4 -223.53 -162.26 -201.82
N LEU A 5 -222.50 -162.45 -200.96
CA LEU A 5 -221.58 -161.51 -200.29
C LEU A 5 -220.28 -162.19 -199.73
N GLU A 6 -219.97 -163.43 -200.13
CA GLU A 6 -219.51 -164.47 -199.18
C GLU A 6 -218.05 -164.45 -198.65
N SER A 7 -217.10 -163.64 -199.16
CA SER A 7 -215.68 -163.83 -198.82
C SER A 7 -214.85 -162.58 -198.50
N PHE A 8 -213.94 -162.72 -197.52
CA PHE A 8 -212.82 -161.82 -197.26
C PHE A 8 -211.94 -161.61 -198.51
N GLN A 9 -211.80 -162.66 -199.35
CA GLN A 9 -211.05 -162.60 -200.59
C GLN A 9 -211.77 -161.75 -201.64
N ASP A 10 -213.11 -161.77 -201.67
CA ASP A 10 -213.91 -160.91 -202.56
C ASP A 10 -213.82 -159.45 -202.17
N LEU A 11 -213.71 -159.16 -200.87
CA LEU A 11 -213.43 -157.83 -200.38
C LEU A 11 -212.09 -157.30 -200.93
N ILE A 12 -211.02 -158.09 -200.88
CA ILE A 12 -209.72 -157.74 -201.47
C ILE A 12 -209.81 -157.67 -203.01
N ARG A 13 -210.62 -158.53 -203.64
CA ARG A 13 -210.88 -158.55 -205.09
C ARG A 13 -211.57 -157.27 -205.57
N MET A 14 -212.51 -156.70 -204.81
CA MET A 14 -213.07 -155.35 -205.06
C MET A 14 -212.08 -154.22 -204.73
N LEU A 15 -211.36 -154.31 -203.60
CA LEU A 15 -210.43 -153.27 -203.14
C LEU A 15 -209.18 -153.12 -204.03
N GLY A 16 -208.92 -154.08 -204.92
CA GLY A 16 -207.95 -153.95 -206.01
C GLY A 16 -208.49 -153.18 -207.22
N GLU A 17 -209.80 -153.24 -207.49
CA GLU A 17 -210.43 -152.66 -208.68
C GLU A 17 -210.88 -151.20 -208.49
N HIS A 18 -211.34 -150.82 -207.30
CA HIS A 18 -211.65 -149.42 -206.96
C HIS A 18 -210.55 -148.80 -206.07
N PRO A 19 -209.63 -147.99 -206.64
CA PRO A 19 -208.48 -147.46 -205.90
C PRO A 19 -208.88 -146.48 -204.79
N GLU A 20 -210.03 -145.81 -204.94
CA GLU A 20 -210.57 -144.85 -203.97
C GLU A 20 -210.74 -145.46 -202.57
N TRP A 21 -211.27 -146.69 -202.46
CA TRP A 21 -211.66 -147.27 -201.17
C TRP A 21 -210.48 -147.72 -200.32
N ARG A 22 -209.38 -148.12 -200.97
CA ARG A 22 -208.11 -148.45 -200.32
C ARG A 22 -207.48 -147.24 -199.62
N ALA A 23 -207.79 -146.02 -200.08
CA ALA A 23 -207.37 -144.78 -199.44
C ALA A 23 -208.30 -144.38 -198.29
N GLU A 24 -209.62 -144.55 -198.44
CA GLU A 24 -210.59 -144.06 -197.46
C GLU A 24 -210.63 -144.90 -196.17
N LEU A 25 -210.53 -146.24 -196.26
CA LEU A 25 -210.50 -147.12 -195.09
C LEU A 25 -209.29 -146.84 -194.17
N ARG A 26 -208.18 -146.40 -194.77
CA ARG A 26 -206.94 -146.03 -194.05
C ARG A 26 -207.08 -144.77 -193.20
N ARG A 27 -208.17 -144.00 -193.38
CA ARG A 27 -208.42 -142.69 -192.75
C ARG A 27 -209.35 -142.73 -191.53
N HIS A 28 -210.13 -143.81 -191.35
CA HIS A 28 -211.14 -143.90 -190.28
C HIS A 28 -210.75 -144.75 -189.05
N VAL A 29 -209.64 -145.50 -189.07
CA VAL A 29 -209.45 -146.63 -188.14
C VAL A 29 -208.55 -146.37 -186.91
N LEU A 30 -207.28 -145.93 -187.03
CA LEU A 30 -206.36 -145.81 -185.88
C LEU A 30 -205.43 -144.57 -185.93
N THR A 31 -205.03 -144.06 -184.76
CA THR A 31 -204.94 -142.62 -184.46
C THR A 31 -203.55 -142.00 -184.30
N GLU A 32 -203.55 -140.66 -184.29
CA GLU A 32 -202.41 -139.75 -184.13
C GLU A 32 -201.61 -139.94 -182.82
N GLU A 33 -202.27 -140.37 -181.72
CA GLU A 33 -201.60 -140.70 -180.45
C GLU A 33 -200.78 -142.01 -180.51
N LEU A 34 -201.29 -143.04 -181.21
CA LEU A 34 -200.66 -144.36 -181.26
C LEU A 34 -199.40 -144.41 -182.16
N LEU A 35 -199.22 -143.41 -183.02
CA LEU A 35 -198.06 -143.26 -183.91
C LEU A 35 -196.79 -142.73 -183.23
N GLN A 36 -196.86 -142.24 -181.99
CA GLN A 36 -195.74 -141.56 -181.31
C GLN A 36 -195.09 -142.38 -180.19
N LEU A 37 -195.65 -143.55 -179.84
CA LEU A 37 -195.21 -144.34 -178.68
C LEU A 37 -193.72 -144.79 -178.72
N PRO A 38 -193.18 -145.31 -179.85
CA PRO A 38 -191.78 -145.71 -179.90
C PRO A 38 -190.81 -144.55 -179.70
N GLU A 39 -191.19 -143.35 -180.18
CA GLU A 39 -190.38 -142.15 -180.04
C GLU A 39 -190.47 -141.58 -178.61
N LEU A 40 -191.65 -141.60 -177.99
CA LEU A 40 -191.84 -141.22 -176.58
C LEU A 40 -191.06 -142.12 -175.61
N VAL A 41 -191.03 -143.44 -175.84
CA VAL A 41 -190.21 -144.35 -175.02
C VAL A 41 -188.72 -144.05 -175.17
N ARG A 42 -188.25 -143.74 -176.38
CA ARG A 42 -186.85 -143.37 -176.61
C ARG A 42 -186.50 -142.02 -175.97
N GLN A 43 -187.38 -141.02 -176.09
CA GLN A 43 -187.24 -139.72 -175.44
C GLN A 43 -187.26 -139.83 -173.91
N LEU A 44 -188.06 -140.75 -173.33
CA LEU A 44 -188.09 -141.00 -171.90
C LEU A 44 -186.81 -141.70 -171.40
N ALA A 45 -186.31 -142.70 -172.12
CA ALA A 45 -185.05 -143.37 -171.78
C ALA A 45 -183.84 -142.42 -171.91
N ASP A 46 -183.79 -141.60 -172.97
CA ASP A 46 -182.78 -140.55 -173.13
C ASP A 46 -182.91 -139.45 -172.07
N ALA A 47 -184.11 -139.22 -171.51
CA ALA A 47 -184.29 -138.34 -170.35
C ALA A 47 -183.80 -139.02 -169.06
N GLN A 48 -184.02 -140.33 -168.89
CA GLN A 48 -183.60 -141.11 -167.74
C GLN A 48 -182.07 -141.21 -167.64
N LEU A 49 -181.38 -141.47 -168.76
CA LEU A 49 -179.91 -141.43 -168.83
C LEU A 49 -179.36 -140.02 -168.50
N ARG A 50 -180.06 -138.97 -168.94
CA ARG A 50 -179.72 -137.57 -168.59
C ARG A 50 -179.95 -137.24 -167.12
N THR A 51 -180.87 -137.91 -166.42
CA THR A 51 -181.03 -137.76 -164.97
C THR A 51 -179.95 -138.50 -164.18
N GLU A 52 -179.51 -139.69 -164.60
CA GLU A 52 -178.38 -140.39 -163.95
C GLU A 52 -177.08 -139.59 -164.07
N HIS A 53 -176.75 -139.10 -165.27
CA HIS A 53 -175.55 -138.27 -165.47
C HIS A 53 -175.60 -136.95 -164.68
N ARG A 54 -176.80 -136.39 -164.45
CA ARG A 54 -176.99 -135.22 -163.58
C ARG A 54 -176.79 -135.55 -162.10
N LEU A 55 -177.18 -136.75 -161.66
CA LEU A 55 -176.95 -137.20 -160.28
C LEU A 55 -175.46 -137.43 -160.02
N GLU A 56 -174.74 -138.11 -160.92
CA GLU A 56 -173.27 -138.26 -160.81
C GLU A 56 -172.55 -136.90 -160.75
N SER A 57 -172.95 -135.94 -161.61
CA SER A 57 -172.40 -134.58 -161.59
C SER A 57 -172.73 -133.79 -160.32
N LEU A 58 -173.77 -134.17 -159.58
CA LEU A 58 -174.16 -133.55 -158.31
C LEU A 58 -173.36 -134.15 -157.16
N THR A 59 -173.17 -135.47 -157.13
CA THR A 59 -172.31 -136.18 -156.17
C THR A 59 -170.88 -135.64 -156.24
N ALA A 60 -170.30 -135.53 -157.45
CA ALA A 60 -168.96 -134.98 -157.63
C ALA A 60 -168.80 -133.53 -157.10
N ARG A 61 -169.86 -132.71 -157.18
CA ARG A 61 -169.90 -131.35 -156.62
C ARG A 61 -170.02 -131.31 -155.10
N VAL A 62 -170.68 -132.31 -154.50
CA VAL A 62 -170.73 -132.45 -153.04
C VAL A 62 -169.37 -132.87 -152.50
N ASP A 63 -168.70 -133.81 -153.15
CA ASP A 63 -167.33 -134.23 -152.79
C ASP A 63 -166.33 -133.05 -152.91
N GLU A 64 -166.41 -132.26 -153.97
CA GLU A 64 -165.60 -131.03 -154.12
C GLU A 64 -165.87 -130.02 -152.99
N LEU A 65 -167.14 -129.84 -152.59
CA LEU A 65 -167.51 -128.98 -151.47
C LEU A 65 -166.92 -129.48 -150.14
N VAL A 66 -167.00 -130.78 -149.84
CA VAL A 66 -166.40 -131.38 -148.63
C VAL A 66 -164.89 -131.14 -148.59
N ASP A 67 -164.19 -131.29 -149.72
CA ASP A 67 -162.76 -131.03 -149.82
C ASP A 67 -162.42 -129.53 -149.64
N THR A 68 -163.26 -128.61 -150.13
CA THR A 68 -163.08 -127.17 -149.86
C THR A 68 -163.33 -126.82 -148.39
N GLN A 69 -164.34 -127.42 -147.74
CA GLN A 69 -164.59 -127.22 -146.31
C GLN A 69 -163.38 -127.67 -145.48
N ARG A 70 -162.84 -128.85 -145.77
CA ARG A 70 -161.67 -129.41 -145.07
C ARG A 70 -160.42 -128.52 -145.19
N ARG A 71 -160.24 -127.87 -146.35
CA ARG A 71 -159.19 -126.84 -146.56
C ARG A 71 -159.44 -125.55 -145.78
N THR A 72 -160.70 -125.16 -145.55
CA THR A 72 -161.01 -123.99 -144.70
C THR A 72 -160.80 -124.26 -143.21
N GLU A 73 -161.11 -125.47 -142.73
CA GLU A 73 -160.87 -125.88 -141.34
C GLU A 73 -159.36 -125.88 -141.02
N GLN A 74 -158.52 -126.45 -141.88
CA GLN A 74 -157.06 -126.37 -141.72
C GLN A 74 -156.51 -124.93 -141.72
N ARG A 75 -157.12 -124.02 -142.48
CA ARG A 75 -156.74 -122.59 -142.45
C ARG A 75 -157.15 -121.90 -141.15
N LEU A 76 -158.25 -122.32 -140.52
CA LEU A 76 -158.67 -121.81 -139.22
C LEU A 76 -157.74 -122.31 -138.09
N GLU A 77 -157.32 -123.58 -138.11
CA GLU A 77 -156.30 -124.08 -137.18
C GLU A 77 -154.96 -123.32 -137.31
N GLN A 78 -154.50 -123.07 -138.54
CA GLN A 78 -153.29 -122.26 -138.78
C GLN A 78 -153.44 -120.79 -138.32
N LEU A 79 -154.65 -120.23 -138.39
CA LEU A 79 -154.94 -118.89 -137.89
C LEU A 79 -154.96 -118.85 -136.36
N ALA A 80 -155.57 -119.84 -135.70
CA ALA A 80 -155.56 -119.97 -134.25
C ALA A 80 -154.12 -120.06 -133.71
N ALA A 81 -153.29 -120.95 -134.29
CA ALA A 81 -151.88 -121.07 -133.91
C ALA A 81 -151.09 -119.76 -134.06
N ARG A 82 -151.37 -118.95 -135.08
CA ARG A 82 -150.75 -117.62 -135.25
C ARG A 82 -151.25 -116.58 -134.24
N VAL A 83 -152.51 -116.68 -133.79
CA VAL A 83 -153.04 -115.81 -132.73
C VAL A 83 -152.39 -116.18 -131.39
N ASP A 84 -152.18 -117.46 -131.11
CA ASP A 84 -151.47 -117.91 -129.91
C ASP A 84 -149.99 -117.48 -129.93
N GLU A 85 -149.28 -117.65 -131.05
CA GLU A 85 -147.90 -117.12 -131.23
C GLU A 85 -147.85 -115.59 -131.02
N LEU A 86 -148.84 -114.85 -131.50
CA LEU A 86 -148.94 -113.40 -131.31
C LEU A 86 -149.23 -113.02 -129.85
N ALA A 87 -150.07 -113.78 -129.15
CA ALA A 87 -150.34 -113.57 -127.73
C ALA A 87 -149.07 -113.83 -126.89
N GLU A 88 -148.32 -114.90 -127.16
CA GLU A 88 -147.03 -115.16 -126.52
C GLU A 88 -145.97 -114.11 -126.86
N ALA A 89 -145.97 -113.59 -128.10
CA ALA A 89 -145.09 -112.50 -128.49
C ALA A 89 -145.46 -111.20 -127.74
N GLN A 90 -146.75 -110.92 -127.57
CA GLN A 90 -147.23 -109.76 -126.84
C GLN A 90 -146.83 -109.82 -125.36
N VAL A 91 -147.05 -110.96 -124.67
CA VAL A 91 -146.60 -111.16 -123.28
C VAL A 91 -145.08 -110.96 -123.16
N ARG A 92 -144.29 -111.45 -124.12
CA ARG A 92 -142.84 -111.20 -124.18
C ARG A 92 -142.49 -109.72 -124.36
N THR A 93 -143.27 -108.96 -125.15
CA THR A 93 -143.07 -107.50 -125.26
C THR A 93 -143.47 -106.76 -123.99
N GLU A 94 -144.56 -107.12 -123.33
CA GLU A 94 -145.02 -106.52 -122.08
C GLU A 94 -143.98 -106.74 -120.95
N GLN A 95 -143.45 -107.95 -120.82
CA GLN A 95 -142.33 -108.25 -119.91
C GLN A 95 -141.08 -107.41 -120.21
N ARG A 96 -140.77 -107.21 -121.49
CA ARG A 96 -139.60 -106.42 -121.94
C ARG A 96 -139.81 -104.91 -121.72
N VAL A 97 -141.04 -104.41 -121.86
CA VAL A 97 -141.44 -103.05 -121.47
C VAL A 97 -141.33 -102.86 -119.96
N ALA A 98 -141.79 -103.82 -119.15
CA ALA A 98 -141.65 -103.77 -117.69
C ALA A 98 -140.16 -103.75 -117.25
N GLN A 99 -139.31 -104.58 -117.87
CA GLN A 99 -137.86 -104.55 -117.63
C GLN A 99 -137.19 -103.24 -118.06
N LEU A 100 -137.64 -102.64 -119.17
CA LEU A 100 -137.16 -101.32 -119.61
C LEU A 100 -137.62 -100.20 -118.66
N SER A 101 -138.87 -100.25 -118.17
CA SER A 101 -139.37 -99.31 -117.16
C SER A 101 -138.52 -99.38 -115.89
N ALA A 102 -138.27 -100.59 -115.36
CA ALA A 102 -137.44 -100.77 -114.18
C ALA A 102 -136.00 -100.23 -114.38
N ARG A 103 -135.41 -100.40 -115.58
CA ARG A 103 -134.10 -99.82 -115.91
C ARG A 103 -134.14 -98.29 -116.05
N VAL A 104 -135.23 -97.72 -116.54
CA VAL A 104 -135.43 -96.27 -116.58
C VAL A 104 -135.57 -95.72 -115.16
N ASP A 105 -136.28 -96.41 -114.27
CA ASP A 105 -136.39 -96.03 -112.86
C ASP A 105 -135.03 -96.14 -112.13
N GLU A 106 -134.24 -97.19 -112.37
CA GLU A 106 -132.87 -97.31 -111.86
C GLU A 106 -131.96 -96.20 -112.39
N LEU A 107 -132.05 -95.86 -113.68
CA LEU A 107 -131.28 -94.77 -114.29
C LEU A 107 -131.72 -93.40 -113.76
N ALA A 108 -133.00 -93.16 -113.54
CA ALA A 108 -133.51 -91.94 -112.92
C ALA A 108 -133.00 -91.79 -111.48
N GLN A 109 -133.02 -92.87 -110.69
CA GLN A 109 -132.43 -92.88 -109.34
C GLN A 109 -130.91 -92.69 -109.37
N ALA A 110 -130.21 -93.26 -110.34
CA ALA A 110 -128.78 -93.03 -110.53
C ALA A 110 -128.48 -91.58 -110.91
N GLN A 111 -129.31 -90.97 -111.78
CA GLN A 111 -129.20 -89.58 -112.18
C GLN A 111 -129.40 -88.63 -111.00
N VAL A 112 -130.45 -88.83 -110.19
CA VAL A 112 -130.67 -88.07 -108.94
C VAL A 112 -129.47 -88.18 -107.99
N ARG A 113 -128.87 -89.38 -107.85
CA ARG A 113 -127.64 -89.55 -107.04
C ARG A 113 -126.43 -88.82 -107.64
N THR A 114 -126.33 -88.69 -108.97
CA THR A 114 -125.27 -87.90 -109.61
C THR A 114 -125.50 -86.40 -109.49
N GLU A 115 -126.75 -85.94 -109.59
CA GLU A 115 -127.13 -84.53 -109.37
C GLU A 115 -126.82 -84.11 -107.94
N GLN A 116 -127.22 -84.90 -106.94
CA GLN A 116 -126.85 -84.67 -105.52
C GLN A 116 -125.33 -84.66 -105.29
N ARG A 117 -124.57 -85.50 -106.00
CA ARG A 117 -123.10 -85.49 -105.93
C ARG A 117 -122.49 -84.26 -106.60
N LEU A 118 -123.08 -83.77 -107.69
CA LEU A 118 -122.67 -82.53 -108.34
C LEU A 118 -122.96 -81.32 -107.44
N GLU A 119 -124.14 -81.24 -106.81
CA GLU A 119 -124.44 -80.21 -105.81
C GLU A 119 -123.45 -80.22 -104.64
N GLN A 120 -123.12 -81.39 -104.10
CA GLN A 120 -122.09 -81.53 -103.05
C GLN A 120 -120.68 -81.15 -103.54
N LEU A 121 -120.37 -81.39 -104.82
CA LEU A 121 -119.08 -81.01 -105.40
C LEU A 121 -119.00 -79.50 -105.62
N THR A 122 -120.05 -78.87 -106.15
CA THR A 122 -120.18 -77.42 -106.30
C THR A 122 -120.06 -76.72 -104.95
N ALA A 123 -120.83 -77.15 -103.94
CA ALA A 123 -120.73 -76.60 -102.59
C ALA A 123 -119.32 -76.74 -101.96
N ARG A 124 -118.58 -77.81 -102.31
CA ARG A 124 -117.17 -77.98 -101.92
C ARG A 124 -116.22 -77.07 -102.71
N VAL A 125 -116.48 -76.82 -103.99
CA VAL A 125 -115.72 -75.86 -104.80
C VAL A 125 -115.96 -74.44 -104.28
N ASP A 126 -117.18 -74.10 -103.87
CA ASP A 126 -117.52 -72.81 -103.27
C ASP A 126 -116.81 -72.63 -101.91
N ASP A 127 -116.87 -73.61 -101.00
CA ASP A 127 -116.13 -73.60 -99.73
C ASP A 127 -114.60 -73.53 -99.95
N LEU A 128 -114.06 -74.25 -100.93
CA LEU A 128 -112.64 -74.15 -101.30
C LEU A 128 -112.29 -72.76 -101.87
N THR A 129 -113.17 -72.16 -102.67
CA THR A 129 -112.97 -70.82 -103.24
C THR A 129 -112.93 -69.78 -102.12
N VAL A 130 -113.90 -69.80 -101.21
CA VAL A 130 -113.92 -68.93 -100.02
C VAL A 130 -112.68 -69.15 -99.14
N ARG A 131 -112.21 -70.39 -98.97
CA ARG A 131 -110.95 -70.67 -98.25
C ARG A 131 -109.71 -70.16 -98.98
N MET A 132 -109.68 -70.20 -100.31
CA MET A 132 -108.58 -69.65 -101.11
C MET A 132 -108.56 -68.11 -101.03
N GLU A 133 -109.72 -67.45 -101.05
CA GLU A 133 -109.82 -66.01 -100.79
C GLU A 133 -109.34 -65.65 -99.38
N GLN A 134 -109.77 -66.38 -98.35
CA GLN A 134 -109.32 -66.20 -96.97
C GLN A 134 -107.81 -66.45 -96.79
N LEU A 135 -107.25 -67.45 -97.50
CA LEU A 135 -105.81 -67.71 -97.50
C LEU A 135 -105.04 -66.60 -98.21
N THR A 136 -105.56 -66.08 -99.33
CA THR A 136 -104.94 -64.96 -100.06
C THR A 136 -104.92 -63.71 -99.19
N ALA A 137 -106.05 -63.33 -98.58
CA ALA A 137 -106.13 -62.22 -97.64
C ALA A 137 -105.20 -62.38 -96.41
N ARG A 138 -104.98 -63.63 -95.94
CA ARG A 138 -104.00 -63.93 -94.90
C ARG A 138 -102.55 -63.79 -95.36
N VAL A 139 -102.24 -64.18 -96.60
CA VAL A 139 -100.92 -63.97 -97.20
C VAL A 139 -100.65 -62.48 -97.38
N ASP A 140 -101.65 -61.69 -97.77
CA ASP A 140 -101.55 -60.23 -97.87
C ASP A 140 -101.32 -59.57 -96.50
N ASP A 141 -102.08 -59.94 -95.44
CA ASP A 141 -101.83 -59.47 -94.07
C ASP A 141 -100.41 -59.84 -93.59
N LEU A 142 -99.99 -61.08 -93.79
CA LEU A 142 -98.65 -61.54 -93.42
C LEU A 142 -97.55 -60.77 -94.19
N THR A 143 -97.77 -60.48 -95.47
CA THR A 143 -96.84 -59.68 -96.28
C THR A 143 -96.75 -58.24 -95.78
N GLN A 144 -97.89 -57.60 -95.50
CA GLN A 144 -97.91 -56.26 -94.90
C GLN A 144 -97.29 -56.20 -93.51
N ARG A 145 -97.47 -57.27 -92.71
CA ARG A 145 -96.80 -57.41 -91.41
C ARG A 145 -95.30 -57.63 -91.55
N MET A 146 -94.85 -58.37 -92.56
CA MET A 146 -93.43 -58.56 -92.86
C MET A 146 -92.76 -57.25 -93.23
N ILE A 147 -93.37 -56.45 -94.12
CA ILE A 147 -92.90 -55.10 -94.48
C ILE A 147 -92.78 -54.21 -93.23
N ARG A 148 -93.81 -54.18 -92.35
CA ARG A 148 -93.74 -53.42 -91.09
C ARG A 148 -92.64 -53.90 -90.15
N VAL A 149 -92.37 -55.22 -90.11
CA VAL A 149 -91.27 -55.78 -89.31
C VAL A 149 -89.91 -55.39 -89.91
N GLU A 150 -89.75 -55.38 -91.23
CA GLU A 150 -88.54 -54.90 -91.90
C GLU A 150 -88.31 -53.41 -91.64
N GLU A 151 -89.35 -52.57 -91.72
CA GLU A 151 -89.30 -51.15 -91.34
C GLU A 151 -88.91 -50.96 -89.85
N GLN A 152 -89.48 -51.76 -88.94
CA GLN A 152 -89.13 -51.75 -87.52
C GLN A 152 -87.69 -52.19 -87.28
N ILE A 153 -87.19 -53.21 -87.99
CA ILE A 153 -85.79 -53.66 -87.93
C ILE A 153 -84.85 -52.56 -88.43
N ALA A 154 -85.18 -51.88 -89.54
CA ALA A 154 -84.40 -50.76 -90.05
C ALA A 154 -84.34 -49.59 -89.05
N GLN A 155 -85.47 -49.24 -88.43
CA GLN A 155 -85.53 -48.22 -87.38
C GLN A 155 -84.75 -48.63 -86.12
N LEU A 156 -84.81 -49.89 -85.71
CA LEU A 156 -84.05 -50.40 -84.58
C LEU A 156 -82.54 -50.42 -84.87
N THR A 157 -82.13 -50.79 -86.08
CA THR A 157 -80.73 -50.75 -86.53
C THR A 157 -80.20 -49.31 -86.47
N ALA A 158 -80.91 -48.35 -87.07
CA ALA A 158 -80.53 -46.93 -87.00
C ALA A 158 -80.46 -46.39 -85.56
N ARG A 159 -81.32 -46.86 -84.65
CA ARG A 159 -81.25 -46.53 -83.22
C ARG A 159 -80.07 -47.19 -82.51
N VAL A 160 -79.69 -48.41 -82.88
CA VAL A 160 -78.49 -49.08 -82.38
C VAL A 160 -77.24 -48.33 -82.84
N ASP A 161 -77.21 -47.84 -84.08
CA ASP A 161 -76.10 -47.04 -84.61
C ASP A 161 -75.98 -45.69 -83.88
N ASP A 162 -77.08 -44.95 -83.67
CA ASP A 162 -77.08 -43.71 -82.86
C ASP A 162 -76.61 -43.98 -81.41
N LEU A 163 -77.13 -45.03 -80.77
CA LEU A 163 -76.71 -45.41 -79.41
C LEU A 163 -75.24 -45.79 -79.35
N THR A 164 -74.70 -46.47 -80.37
CA THR A 164 -73.28 -46.82 -80.48
C THR A 164 -72.42 -45.57 -80.64
N GLN A 165 -72.79 -44.64 -81.52
CA GLN A 165 -72.09 -43.36 -81.67
C GLN A 165 -72.16 -42.49 -80.41
N ARG A 166 -73.27 -42.54 -79.67
CA ARG A 166 -73.41 -41.86 -78.37
C ARG A 166 -72.57 -42.54 -77.29
N MET A 167 -72.44 -43.86 -77.30
CA MET A 167 -71.59 -44.61 -76.39
C MET A 167 -70.11 -44.23 -76.58
N ILE A 168 -69.62 -44.18 -77.83
CA ILE A 168 -68.26 -43.72 -78.17
C ILE A 168 -68.02 -42.30 -77.63
N ARG A 169 -68.95 -41.36 -77.85
CA ARG A 169 -68.82 -39.99 -77.32
C ARG A 169 -68.82 -39.95 -75.78
N VAL A 170 -69.58 -40.81 -75.12
CA VAL A 170 -69.58 -40.92 -73.65
C VAL A 170 -68.25 -41.51 -73.15
N GLU A 171 -67.68 -42.49 -73.84
CA GLU A 171 -66.35 -43.05 -73.53
C GLU A 171 -65.25 -41.99 -73.70
N GLU A 172 -65.29 -41.19 -74.79
CA GLU A 172 -64.39 -40.05 -74.99
C GLU A 172 -64.54 -38.99 -73.88
N GLN A 173 -65.77 -38.67 -73.48
CA GLN A 173 -66.04 -37.73 -72.38
C GLN A 173 -65.56 -38.27 -71.03
N ILE A 174 -65.74 -39.57 -70.76
CA ILE A 174 -65.23 -40.23 -69.56
C ILE A 174 -63.70 -40.15 -69.54
N ALA A 175 -63.02 -40.48 -70.65
CA ALA A 175 -61.57 -40.40 -70.75
C ALA A 175 -61.03 -38.97 -70.50
N GLN A 176 -61.70 -37.94 -71.06
CA GLN A 176 -61.37 -36.53 -70.79
C GLN A 176 -61.62 -36.14 -69.33
N LEU A 177 -62.70 -36.62 -68.72
CA LEU A 177 -63.00 -36.37 -67.30
C LEU A 177 -62.00 -37.06 -66.38
N THR A 178 -61.60 -38.31 -66.66
CA THR A 178 -60.56 -39.04 -65.93
C THR A 178 -59.22 -38.28 -65.98
N ALA A 179 -58.74 -37.92 -67.18
CA ALA A 179 -57.49 -37.15 -67.32
C ALA A 179 -57.53 -35.80 -66.59
N ARG A 180 -58.71 -35.16 -66.52
CA ARG A 180 -58.92 -33.92 -65.75
C ARG A 180 -59.00 -34.16 -64.23
N VAL A 181 -59.52 -35.31 -63.79
CA VAL A 181 -59.46 -35.73 -62.37
C VAL A 181 -58.02 -36.02 -61.96
N ASP A 182 -57.21 -36.63 -62.83
CA ASP A 182 -55.80 -36.89 -62.57
C ASP A 182 -55.00 -35.57 -62.44
N ASP A 183 -55.16 -34.62 -63.36
CA ASP A 183 -54.54 -33.27 -63.26
C ASP A 183 -55.02 -32.52 -62.00
N LEU A 184 -56.31 -32.60 -61.65
CA LEU A 184 -56.82 -32.01 -60.41
C LEU A 184 -56.27 -32.69 -59.15
N THR A 185 -56.03 -34.00 -59.18
CA THR A 185 -55.43 -34.76 -58.07
C THR A 185 -53.99 -34.31 -57.85
N VAL A 186 -53.18 -34.24 -58.91
CA VAL A 186 -51.79 -33.74 -58.83
C VAL A 186 -51.74 -32.29 -58.35
N ARG A 187 -52.65 -31.42 -58.80
CA ARG A 187 -52.75 -30.04 -58.30
C ARG A 187 -53.18 -29.97 -56.83
N LEU A 188 -54.04 -30.87 -56.38
CA LEU A 188 -54.46 -30.95 -54.98
C LEU A 188 -53.29 -31.40 -54.10
N GLU A 189 -52.52 -32.41 -54.50
CA GLU A 189 -51.29 -32.83 -53.82
C GLU A 189 -50.27 -31.68 -53.71
N GLN A 190 -50.05 -30.93 -54.81
CA GLN A 190 -49.21 -29.73 -54.81
C GLN A 190 -49.73 -28.61 -53.90
N LEU A 191 -51.05 -28.42 -53.82
CA LEU A 191 -51.67 -27.44 -52.92
C LEU A 191 -51.53 -27.87 -51.47
N THR A 192 -51.76 -29.15 -51.14
CA THR A 192 -51.54 -29.71 -49.80
C THR A 192 -50.10 -29.54 -49.36
N ALA A 193 -49.12 -29.93 -50.20
CA ALA A 193 -47.69 -29.75 -49.88
C ALA A 193 -47.30 -28.26 -49.68
N ARG A 194 -47.96 -27.33 -50.39
CA ARG A 194 -47.78 -25.88 -50.18
C ARG A 194 -48.45 -25.39 -48.90
N VAL A 195 -49.59 -25.97 -48.50
CA VAL A 195 -50.24 -25.69 -47.21
C VAL A 195 -49.37 -26.21 -46.07
N ASP A 196 -48.74 -27.38 -46.21
CA ASP A 196 -47.82 -27.95 -45.22
C ASP A 196 -46.55 -27.06 -45.06
N ASP A 197 -45.90 -26.66 -46.15
CA ASP A 197 -44.76 -25.71 -46.11
C ASP A 197 -45.17 -24.35 -45.52
N LEU A 198 -46.35 -23.83 -45.85
CA LEU A 198 -46.89 -22.60 -45.24
C LEU A 198 -47.20 -22.78 -43.76
N THR A 199 -47.68 -23.94 -43.33
CA THR A 199 -47.97 -24.27 -41.93
C THR A 199 -46.68 -24.32 -41.13
N VAL A 200 -45.66 -25.04 -41.60
CA VAL A 200 -44.32 -25.08 -40.98
C VAL A 200 -43.68 -23.69 -40.92
N ARG A 201 -43.83 -22.86 -41.97
CA ARG A 201 -43.37 -21.45 -41.93
C ARG A 201 -44.15 -20.60 -40.96
N MET A 202 -45.45 -20.83 -40.81
CA MET A 202 -46.30 -20.12 -39.85
C MET A 202 -45.97 -20.52 -38.41
N GLU A 203 -45.68 -21.79 -38.14
CA GLU A 203 -45.12 -22.26 -36.87
C GLU A 203 -43.76 -21.63 -36.57
N GLN A 204 -42.84 -21.58 -37.55
CA GLN A 204 -41.56 -20.91 -37.41
C GLN A 204 -41.69 -19.40 -37.19
N LEU A 205 -42.65 -18.74 -37.85
CA LEU A 205 -42.93 -17.32 -37.63
C LEU A 205 -43.53 -17.08 -36.24
N THR A 206 -44.46 -17.93 -35.80
CA THR A 206 -45.02 -17.89 -34.43
C THR A 206 -43.91 -18.07 -33.40
N ALA A 207 -43.06 -19.10 -33.54
CA ALA A 207 -41.92 -19.31 -32.63
C ALA A 207 -40.91 -18.15 -32.63
N ARG A 208 -40.71 -17.46 -33.78
CA ARG A 208 -39.89 -16.24 -33.84
C ARG A 208 -40.58 -15.03 -33.21
N VAL A 209 -41.90 -14.90 -33.34
CA VAL A 209 -42.69 -13.89 -32.63
C VAL A 209 -42.67 -14.16 -31.13
N ASP A 210 -42.72 -15.42 -30.69
CA ASP A 210 -42.58 -15.81 -29.29
C ASP A 210 -41.18 -15.52 -28.76
N ASP A 211 -40.09 -15.85 -29.47
CA ASP A 211 -38.73 -15.45 -29.06
C ASP A 211 -38.59 -13.92 -29.00
N LEU A 212 -39.07 -13.20 -30.02
CA LEU A 212 -39.05 -11.73 -30.01
C LEU A 212 -39.87 -11.15 -28.86
N THR A 213 -41.02 -11.74 -28.54
CA THR A 213 -41.88 -11.34 -27.41
C THR A 213 -41.18 -11.64 -26.08
N GLN A 214 -40.55 -12.80 -25.93
CA GLN A 214 -39.76 -13.15 -24.73
C GLN A 214 -38.51 -12.26 -24.60
N ARG A 215 -37.88 -11.87 -25.70
CA ARG A 215 -36.76 -10.91 -25.71
C ARG A 215 -37.24 -9.49 -25.41
N MET A 216 -38.44 -9.11 -25.85
CA MET A 216 -39.09 -7.86 -25.50
C MET A 216 -39.43 -7.84 -24.00
N ILE A 217 -40.07 -8.88 -23.46
CA ILE A 217 -40.34 -9.03 -22.01
C ILE A 217 -39.03 -8.99 -21.20
N ARG A 218 -37.96 -9.65 -21.65
CA ARG A 218 -36.63 -9.56 -21.01
C ARG A 218 -36.04 -8.15 -21.10
N ALA A 219 -36.19 -7.46 -22.23
CA ALA A 219 -35.74 -6.09 -22.41
C ALA A 219 -36.56 -5.10 -21.57
N GLU A 220 -37.88 -5.27 -21.47
CA GLU A 220 -38.78 -4.53 -20.58
C GLU A 220 -38.44 -4.80 -19.12
N ALA A 221 -38.13 -6.03 -18.73
CA ALA A 221 -37.64 -6.37 -17.39
C ALA A 221 -36.25 -5.75 -17.11
N GLN A 222 -35.35 -5.73 -18.09
CA GLN A 222 -34.06 -5.03 -17.99
C GLN A 222 -34.23 -3.52 -17.90
N ILE A 223 -35.16 -2.94 -18.67
CA ILE A 223 -35.53 -1.52 -18.59
C ILE A 223 -36.15 -1.24 -17.23
N ALA A 224 -37.06 -2.07 -16.71
CA ALA A 224 -37.63 -1.91 -15.38
C ALA A 224 -36.57 -2.05 -14.27
N GLN A 225 -35.59 -2.95 -14.42
CA GLN A 225 -34.43 -3.06 -13.52
C GLN A 225 -33.50 -1.84 -13.62
N LEU A 226 -33.29 -1.31 -14.82
CA LEU A 226 -32.49 -0.10 -15.04
C LEU A 226 -33.21 1.13 -14.51
N THR A 227 -34.53 1.27 -14.70
CA THR A 227 -35.38 2.29 -14.12
C THR A 227 -35.37 2.18 -12.60
N ALA A 228 -35.60 1.00 -12.02
CA ALA A 228 -35.51 0.79 -10.57
C ALA A 228 -34.10 1.05 -10.01
N ARG A 229 -33.05 0.84 -10.81
CA ARG A 229 -31.66 1.20 -10.46
C ARG A 229 -31.39 2.69 -10.64
N VAL A 230 -32.01 3.36 -11.60
CA VAL A 230 -32.02 4.82 -11.75
C VAL A 230 -32.81 5.45 -10.61
N ASP A 231 -33.90 4.82 -10.17
CA ASP A 231 -34.69 5.23 -9.00
C ASP A 231 -33.90 4.99 -7.72
N ASP A 232 -33.22 3.86 -7.52
CA ASP A 232 -32.30 3.71 -6.36
C ASP A 232 -31.13 4.69 -6.47
N LEU A 233 -30.55 4.93 -7.65
CA LEU A 233 -29.52 5.94 -7.82
C LEU A 233 -30.05 7.36 -7.56
N THR A 234 -31.31 7.64 -7.90
CA THR A 234 -31.99 8.92 -7.63
C THR A 234 -32.36 9.03 -6.15
N GLN A 235 -32.76 7.95 -5.50
CA GLN A 235 -32.96 7.91 -4.04
C GLN A 235 -31.64 7.95 -3.28
N ARG A 236 -30.56 7.39 -3.83
CA ARG A 236 -29.19 7.56 -3.33
C ARG A 236 -28.67 8.96 -3.61
N MET A 237 -29.10 9.61 -4.67
CA MET A 237 -28.81 11.02 -4.97
C MET A 237 -29.59 11.91 -4.01
N ILE A 238 -30.89 11.67 -3.75
CA ILE A 238 -31.69 12.35 -2.73
C ILE A 238 -31.12 12.09 -1.32
N ARG A 239 -30.68 10.86 -1.02
CA ARG A 239 -29.94 10.55 0.23
C ARG A 239 -28.58 11.25 0.27
N ALA A 240 -27.89 11.39 -0.87
CA ALA A 240 -26.63 12.11 -0.96
C ALA A 240 -26.83 13.62 -0.88
N GLU A 241 -27.94 14.16 -1.39
CA GLU A 241 -28.40 15.54 -1.26
C GLU A 241 -28.87 15.81 0.17
N ALA A 242 -29.49 14.85 0.84
CA ALA A 242 -29.81 14.91 2.26
C ALA A 242 -28.56 14.75 3.13
N GLN A 243 -27.57 13.94 2.73
CA GLN A 243 -26.24 13.90 3.34
C GLN A 243 -25.47 15.18 3.06
N ILE A 244 -25.62 15.79 1.88
CA ILE A 244 -25.07 17.11 1.55
C ILE A 244 -25.79 18.16 2.38
N ALA A 245 -27.10 18.10 2.59
CA ALA A 245 -27.83 19.00 3.47
C ALA A 245 -27.47 18.79 4.95
N GLN A 246 -27.21 17.56 5.39
CA GLN A 246 -26.62 17.26 6.70
C GLN A 246 -25.17 17.73 6.79
N LEU A 247 -24.39 17.65 5.71
CA LEU A 247 -23.03 18.16 5.61
C LEU A 247 -23.03 19.68 5.54
N THR A 248 -24.05 20.31 4.96
CA THR A 248 -24.28 21.76 4.93
C THR A 248 -24.71 22.22 6.31
N ALA A 249 -25.66 21.56 6.96
CA ALA A 249 -26.00 21.81 8.36
C ALA A 249 -24.82 21.51 9.32
N ARG A 250 -23.94 20.57 8.97
CA ARG A 250 -22.67 20.31 9.66
C ARG A 250 -21.61 21.35 9.30
N VAL A 251 -21.63 21.94 8.10
CA VAL A 251 -20.81 23.08 7.67
C VAL A 251 -21.32 24.35 8.35
N ASP A 252 -22.62 24.50 8.59
CA ASP A 252 -23.24 25.56 9.38
C ASP A 252 -22.91 25.35 10.86
N ALA A 253 -22.97 24.13 11.38
CA ALA A 253 -22.50 23.80 12.73
C ALA A 253 -20.97 23.93 12.86
N LEU A 254 -20.22 23.66 11.79
CA LEU A 254 -18.79 23.95 11.70
C LEU A 254 -18.53 25.43 11.52
N THR A 255 -19.45 26.21 10.95
CA THR A 255 -19.40 27.67 10.79
C THR A 255 -19.78 28.36 12.09
N GLN A 256 -20.71 27.81 12.85
CA GLN A 256 -20.98 28.17 14.24
C GLN A 256 -19.83 27.74 15.15
N ARG A 257 -19.19 26.59 14.89
CA ARG A 257 -17.90 26.24 15.49
C ARG A 257 -16.78 27.13 14.97
N MET A 258 -16.86 27.69 13.76
CA MET A 258 -15.90 28.63 13.20
C MET A 258 -16.12 30.04 13.75
N ILE A 259 -17.34 30.38 14.16
CA ILE A 259 -17.70 31.56 14.96
C ILE A 259 -17.20 31.35 16.38
N ARG A 260 -17.38 30.18 16.99
CA ARG A 260 -16.71 29.84 18.27
C ARG A 260 -15.20 29.80 18.16
N VAL A 261 -14.65 29.37 17.02
CA VAL A 261 -13.22 29.47 16.73
C VAL A 261 -12.84 30.91 16.40
N ALA A 262 -13.74 31.76 15.91
CA ALA A 262 -13.55 33.20 15.75
C ALA A 262 -13.64 33.94 17.09
N GLU A 263 -14.41 33.43 18.05
CA GLU A 263 -14.45 33.84 19.46
C GLU A 263 -13.20 33.33 20.19
N GLN A 264 -12.75 32.10 19.94
CA GLN A 264 -11.46 31.60 20.42
C GLN A 264 -10.29 32.30 19.74
N ILE A 265 -10.43 32.73 18.48
CA ILE A 265 -9.50 33.60 17.79
C ILE A 265 -9.60 34.99 18.40
N ALA A 266 -10.76 35.53 18.74
CA ALA A 266 -10.87 36.81 19.45
C ALA A 266 -10.30 36.73 20.88
N GLN A 267 -10.40 35.59 21.55
CA GLN A 267 -9.72 35.30 22.82
C GLN A 267 -8.22 35.08 22.62
N LEU A 268 -7.80 34.47 21.50
CA LEU A 268 -6.40 34.35 21.11
C LEU A 268 -5.84 35.68 20.62
N THR A 269 -6.66 36.58 20.08
CA THR A 269 -6.35 37.95 19.68
C THR A 269 -6.22 38.76 20.94
N ALA A 270 -7.15 38.68 21.90
CA ALA A 270 -6.97 39.25 23.23
C ALA A 270 -5.76 38.66 24.00
N ARG A 271 -5.41 37.38 23.77
CA ARG A 271 -4.14 36.80 24.25
C ARG A 271 -2.93 37.21 23.41
N VAL A 272 -3.11 37.56 22.14
CA VAL A 272 -2.07 38.14 21.28
C VAL A 272 -1.89 39.61 21.62
N ASP A 273 -2.92 40.32 22.09
CA ASP A 273 -2.90 41.66 22.62
C ASP A 273 -2.25 41.63 24.01
N ASP A 274 -2.60 40.67 24.89
CA ASP A 274 -1.86 40.41 26.13
C ASP A 274 -0.41 39.99 25.85
N LEU A 275 -0.15 39.16 24.83
CA LEU A 275 1.21 38.82 24.39
C LEU A 275 1.91 40.00 23.70
N THR A 276 1.18 40.95 23.12
CA THR A 276 1.71 42.17 22.47
C THR A 276 2.03 43.20 23.53
N VAL A 277 1.19 43.37 24.55
CA VAL A 277 1.50 44.13 25.76
C VAL A 277 2.65 43.46 26.52
N ARG A 278 2.72 42.13 26.60
CA ARG A 278 3.91 41.43 27.12
C ARG A 278 5.12 41.58 26.20
N LEU A 279 4.95 41.70 24.89
CA LEU A 279 6.03 41.90 23.92
C LEU A 279 6.51 43.36 23.94
N GLU A 280 5.63 44.33 24.19
CA GLU A 280 5.94 45.73 24.48
C GLU A 280 6.62 45.84 25.84
N GLN A 281 6.20 45.07 26.85
CA GLN A 281 6.94 44.93 28.11
C GLN A 281 8.27 44.20 27.92
N LEU A 282 8.35 43.22 27.00
CA LEU A 282 9.60 42.53 26.67
C LEU A 282 10.52 43.44 25.86
N THR A 283 9.96 44.29 24.99
CA THR A 283 10.65 45.30 24.19
C THR A 283 11.13 46.40 25.09
N ALA A 284 10.31 46.93 26.00
CA ALA A 284 10.73 47.85 27.05
C ALA A 284 11.74 47.21 28.03
N ARG A 285 11.71 45.89 28.24
CA ARG A 285 12.78 45.16 28.96
C ARG A 285 14.02 44.95 28.10
N VAL A 286 13.90 44.86 26.78
CA VAL A 286 15.02 44.85 25.82
C VAL A 286 15.61 46.25 25.69
N ASP A 287 14.81 47.31 25.80
CA ASP A 287 15.23 48.71 25.85
C ASP A 287 15.87 49.00 27.21
N ASP A 288 15.31 48.55 28.34
CA ASP A 288 15.99 48.61 29.65
C ASP A 288 17.27 47.76 29.65
N LEU A 289 17.28 46.59 28.99
CA LEU A 289 18.50 45.80 28.80
C LEU A 289 19.48 46.49 27.85
N THR A 290 19.02 47.25 26.85
CA THR A 290 19.85 47.99 25.89
C THR A 290 20.44 49.21 26.57
N VAL A 291 19.65 49.99 27.31
CA VAL A 291 20.10 51.07 28.19
C VAL A 291 21.02 50.52 29.29
N ARG A 292 20.76 49.35 29.86
CA ARG A 292 21.69 48.67 30.77
C ARG A 292 22.95 48.16 30.06
N MET A 293 22.87 47.82 28.78
CA MET A 293 24.00 47.38 27.96
C MET A 293 24.84 48.57 27.49
N GLU A 294 24.23 49.72 27.23
CA GLU A 294 24.88 51.02 27.06
C GLU A 294 25.49 51.49 28.37
N GLN A 295 24.81 51.34 29.51
CA GLN A 295 25.38 51.59 30.84
C GLN A 295 26.49 50.60 31.19
N LEU A 296 26.40 49.33 30.76
CA LEU A 296 27.48 48.35 30.90
C LEU A 296 28.63 48.66 29.96
N THR A 297 28.37 49.15 28.75
CA THR A 297 29.39 49.60 27.80
C THR A 297 30.07 50.85 28.34
N ALA A 298 29.33 51.85 28.81
CA ALA A 298 29.86 53.03 29.49
C ALA A 298 30.55 52.69 30.82
N ARG A 299 30.16 51.62 31.53
CA ARG A 299 30.89 51.09 32.68
C ARG A 299 32.11 50.27 32.28
N VAL A 300 32.12 49.63 31.11
CA VAL A 300 33.29 48.99 30.52
C VAL A 300 34.25 50.07 30.02
N ASP A 301 33.76 51.17 29.47
CA ASP A 301 34.54 52.34 29.10
C ASP A 301 35.09 53.05 30.35
N ASP A 302 34.29 53.24 31.41
CA ASP A 302 34.79 53.73 32.71
C ASP A 302 35.81 52.75 33.30
N LEU A 303 35.55 51.44 33.27
CA LEU A 303 36.49 50.42 33.73
C LEU A 303 37.74 50.37 32.84
N THR A 304 37.66 50.67 31.55
CA THR A 304 38.78 50.71 30.60
C THR A 304 39.57 52.00 30.77
N GLN A 305 38.92 53.14 30.99
CA GLN A 305 39.57 54.40 31.36
C GLN A 305 40.16 54.34 32.77
N ARG A 306 39.55 53.57 33.68
CA ARG A 306 40.12 53.23 34.98
C ARG A 306 41.22 52.20 34.86
N MET A 307 41.17 51.28 33.89
CA MET A 307 42.24 50.33 33.61
C MET A 307 43.43 51.06 32.99
N ILE A 308 43.22 51.99 32.06
CA ILE A 308 44.23 52.93 31.55
C ILE A 308 44.79 53.78 32.70
N ARG A 309 43.95 54.35 33.57
CA ARG A 309 44.44 55.06 34.78
C ARG A 309 45.17 54.15 35.75
N VAL A 310 44.79 52.87 35.85
CA VAL A 310 45.48 51.88 36.68
C VAL A 310 46.79 51.44 36.02
N GLU A 311 46.87 51.39 34.69
CA GLU A 311 48.09 51.17 33.91
C GLU A 311 49.02 52.38 33.98
N GLU A 312 48.48 53.61 33.97
CA GLU A 312 49.20 54.85 34.24
C GLU A 312 49.66 54.92 35.71
N GLN A 313 48.82 54.52 36.67
CA GLN A 313 49.19 54.42 38.08
C GLN A 313 50.19 53.30 38.33
N ILE A 314 50.11 52.18 37.61
CA ILE A 314 51.10 51.10 37.62
C ILE A 314 52.38 51.62 36.98
N ALA A 315 52.35 52.33 35.85
CA ALA A 315 53.54 52.93 35.26
C ALA A 315 54.17 54.00 36.17
N GLN A 316 53.37 54.81 36.87
CA GLN A 316 53.84 55.76 37.89
C GLN A 316 54.35 55.07 39.15
N LEU A 317 53.76 53.93 39.55
CA LEU A 317 54.23 53.10 40.66
C LEU A 317 55.49 52.34 40.30
N THR A 318 55.62 51.85 39.06
CA THR A 318 56.83 51.24 38.49
C THR A 318 57.93 52.29 38.42
N ALA A 319 57.67 53.49 37.87
CA ALA A 319 58.63 54.58 37.89
C ALA A 319 58.99 55.05 39.32
N ARG A 320 58.05 54.98 40.29
CA ARG A 320 58.35 55.18 41.71
C ARG A 320 59.11 54.02 42.33
N VAL A 321 58.92 52.78 41.88
CA VAL A 321 59.69 51.61 42.30
C VAL A 321 61.10 51.69 41.71
N ASP A 322 61.26 52.18 40.49
CA ASP A 322 62.55 52.45 39.86
C ASP A 322 63.27 53.60 40.59
N ASP A 323 62.61 54.73 40.86
CA ASP A 323 63.15 55.83 41.70
C ASP A 323 63.45 55.35 43.13
N LEU A 324 62.61 54.51 43.73
CA LEU A 324 62.88 53.89 45.04
C LEU A 324 64.00 52.86 44.97
N THR A 325 64.22 52.18 43.84
CA THR A 325 65.31 51.23 43.63
C THR A 325 66.62 51.97 43.46
N VAL A 326 66.66 53.04 42.66
CA VAL A 326 67.80 53.95 42.56
C VAL A 326 68.07 54.65 43.90
N ARG A 327 67.03 55.06 44.65
CA ARG A 327 67.20 55.59 46.02
C ARG A 327 67.68 54.52 46.99
N LEU A 328 67.26 53.26 46.83
CA LEU A 328 67.73 52.15 47.65
C LEU A 328 69.18 51.80 47.30
N GLU A 329 69.58 51.82 46.04
CA GLU A 329 70.97 51.72 45.61
C GLU A 329 71.82 52.87 46.14
N GLN A 330 71.30 54.11 46.12
CA GLN A 330 71.94 55.27 46.76
C GLN A 330 71.97 55.16 48.28
N LEU A 331 70.94 54.56 48.91
CA LEU A 331 70.89 54.37 50.36
C LEU A 331 71.81 53.23 50.77
N THR A 332 71.92 52.16 49.98
CA THR A 332 72.87 51.05 50.13
C THR A 332 74.27 51.56 49.91
N ALA A 333 74.57 52.32 48.85
CA ALA A 333 75.86 52.96 48.66
C ALA A 333 76.19 54.00 49.76
N ARG A 334 75.18 54.68 50.33
CA ARG A 334 75.34 55.50 51.53
C ARG A 334 75.50 54.68 52.79
N VAL A 335 74.93 53.49 52.88
CA VAL A 335 75.12 52.52 53.98
C VAL A 335 76.48 51.86 53.86
N ASP A 336 77.01 51.65 52.65
CA ASP A 336 78.38 51.20 52.39
C ASP A 336 79.37 52.33 52.71
N ASP A 337 79.11 53.59 52.30
CA ASP A 337 79.90 54.75 52.75
C ASP A 337 79.81 54.96 54.28
N LEU A 338 78.63 54.76 54.88
CA LEU A 338 78.45 54.77 56.34
C LEU A 338 79.11 53.55 57.00
N THR A 339 79.18 52.40 56.35
CA THR A 339 79.85 51.20 56.89
C THR A 339 81.35 51.39 56.83
N VAL A 340 81.90 51.87 55.71
CA VAL A 340 83.29 52.31 55.60
C VAL A 340 83.60 53.45 56.57
N ARG A 341 82.69 54.41 56.80
CA ARG A 341 82.84 55.46 57.83
C ARG A 341 82.74 54.91 59.24
N VAL A 342 81.92 53.89 59.49
CA VAL A 342 81.82 53.20 60.79
C VAL A 342 83.04 52.33 61.01
N GLU A 343 83.60 51.68 60.00
CA GLU A 343 84.90 51.00 60.05
C GLU A 343 86.03 52.01 60.28
N GLN A 344 86.03 53.17 59.62
CA GLN A 344 86.99 54.26 59.87
C GLN A 344 86.80 54.91 61.25
N LEU A 345 85.56 55.02 61.75
CA LEU A 345 85.27 55.55 63.08
C LEU A 345 85.59 54.52 64.16
N THR A 346 85.33 53.23 63.94
CA THR A 346 85.75 52.13 64.81
C THR A 346 87.27 52.06 64.82
N ALA A 347 87.95 52.08 63.67
CA ALA A 347 89.42 52.16 63.62
C ALA A 347 89.98 53.45 64.24
N ARG A 348 89.25 54.57 64.21
CA ARG A 348 89.60 55.79 64.96
C ARG A 348 89.27 55.70 66.45
N VAL A 349 88.27 54.92 66.84
CA VAL A 349 87.94 54.60 68.23
C VAL A 349 88.92 53.59 68.78
N ASP A 350 89.45 52.68 67.96
CA ASP A 350 90.52 51.74 68.29
C ASP A 350 91.86 52.49 68.36
N ASP A 351 92.19 53.37 67.41
CA ASP A 351 93.36 54.28 67.53
C ASP A 351 93.18 55.24 68.70
N LEU A 352 91.97 55.74 69.00
CA LEU A 352 91.70 56.51 70.21
C LEU A 352 91.75 55.66 71.47
N THR A 353 91.35 54.39 71.44
CA THR A 353 91.39 53.48 72.60
C THR A 353 92.81 53.07 72.86
N VAL A 354 93.59 52.70 71.84
CA VAL A 354 95.04 52.49 71.92
C VAL A 354 95.75 53.79 72.30
N ARG A 355 95.34 54.97 71.83
CA ARG A 355 95.89 56.25 72.33
C ARG A 355 95.44 56.61 73.72
N MET A 356 94.27 56.15 74.16
CA MET A 356 93.70 56.37 75.50
C MET A 356 94.18 55.32 76.47
N GLU A 357 94.65 54.17 76.00
CA GLU A 357 95.36 53.12 76.71
C GLU A 357 96.87 53.41 76.70
N GLN A 358 97.40 54.08 75.68
CA GLN A 358 98.71 54.76 75.73
C GLN A 358 98.65 56.08 76.48
N LEU A 359 97.50 56.75 76.62
CA LEU A 359 97.34 57.91 77.50
C LEU A 359 97.03 57.47 78.91
N THR A 360 96.33 56.36 79.12
CA THR A 360 96.18 55.72 80.43
C THR A 360 97.53 55.13 80.82
N GLN A 361 98.22 54.41 79.96
CA GLN A 361 99.60 53.97 80.18
C GLN A 361 100.56 55.15 80.29
N ARG A 362 100.40 56.27 79.56
CA ARG A 362 101.21 57.48 79.80
C ARG A 362 100.76 58.26 81.02
N VAL A 363 99.54 58.09 81.52
CA VAL A 363 99.01 58.62 82.78
C VAL A 363 99.32 57.69 83.94
N ASP A 364 99.63 56.42 83.70
CA ASP A 364 100.12 55.41 84.64
C ASP A 364 101.65 55.41 84.65
N GLU A 365 102.31 55.70 83.53
CA GLU A 365 103.73 56.05 83.44
C GLU A 365 103.95 57.46 83.96
N LEU A 366 103.02 58.42 83.75
CA LEU A 366 103.04 59.71 84.44
C LEU A 366 102.58 59.58 85.88
N ALA A 367 101.71 58.66 86.29
CA ALA A 367 101.30 58.48 87.69
C ALA A 367 102.33 57.66 88.45
N THR A 368 102.96 56.65 87.85
CA THR A 368 104.13 55.99 88.43
C THR A 368 105.36 56.88 88.35
N ALA A 369 105.55 57.71 87.31
CA ALA A 369 106.57 58.77 87.34
C ALA A 369 106.21 59.88 88.32
N GLN A 370 104.93 60.21 88.52
CA GLN A 370 104.46 61.22 89.47
C GLN A 370 104.65 60.71 90.88
N VAL A 371 104.19 59.50 91.23
CA VAL A 371 104.52 58.78 92.46
C VAL A 371 106.02 58.64 92.64
N ARG A 372 106.80 58.41 91.58
CA ARG A 372 108.28 58.37 91.65
C ARG A 372 108.92 59.75 91.77
N THR A 373 108.28 60.82 91.30
CA THR A 373 108.70 62.22 91.55
C THR A 373 108.21 62.75 92.88
N GLU A 374 107.09 62.25 93.41
CA GLU A 374 106.52 62.53 94.73
C GLU A 374 107.35 61.79 95.78
N GLN A 375 107.67 60.51 95.60
CA GLN A 375 108.66 59.80 96.41
C GLN A 375 110.05 60.41 96.28
N ARG A 376 110.47 60.87 95.09
CA ARG A 376 111.71 61.65 94.96
C ARG A 376 111.59 63.02 95.60
N LEU A 377 110.42 63.64 95.66
CA LEU A 377 110.17 64.92 96.34
C LEU A 377 110.09 64.73 97.84
N GLU A 378 109.54 63.65 98.37
CA GLU A 378 109.62 63.29 99.78
C GLU A 378 111.05 62.92 100.16
N GLN A 379 111.79 62.22 99.30
CA GLN A 379 113.23 62.03 99.47
C GLN A 379 114.00 63.35 99.34
N LEU A 380 113.64 64.26 98.43
CA LEU A 380 114.30 65.56 98.27
C LEU A 380 113.92 66.51 99.40
N ILE A 381 112.69 66.47 99.90
CA ILE A 381 112.20 67.20 101.06
C ILE A 381 112.92 66.65 102.27
N ALA A 382 112.87 65.35 102.58
CA ALA A 382 113.65 64.76 103.67
C ALA A 382 115.16 65.03 103.55
N ARG A 383 115.70 65.09 102.33
CA ARG A 383 117.10 65.44 102.03
C ARG A 383 117.38 66.94 102.08
N VAL A 384 116.39 67.80 101.90
CA VAL A 384 116.41 69.27 102.10
C VAL A 384 116.14 69.60 103.56
N ASP A 385 115.39 68.79 104.30
CA ASP A 385 115.14 68.88 105.73
C ASP A 385 116.38 68.40 106.50
N THR A 386 117.07 67.36 105.99
CA THR A 386 118.44 67.04 106.43
C THR A 386 119.45 68.05 105.88
N MET A 387 119.39 68.53 104.63
CA MET A 387 120.27 69.62 104.19
C MET A 387 120.01 70.95 104.89
N GLU A 388 118.83 71.23 105.45
CA GLU A 388 118.53 72.44 106.22
C GLU A 388 118.96 72.26 107.67
N ARG A 389 118.84 71.05 108.23
CA ARG A 389 119.52 70.70 109.49
C ARG A 389 121.04 70.77 109.31
N ASP A 390 121.59 70.22 108.25
CA ASP A 390 123.02 70.19 107.92
C ASP A 390 123.53 71.56 107.46
N LEU A 391 122.75 72.39 106.76
CA LEU A 391 123.11 73.79 106.50
C LEU A 391 122.91 74.65 107.74
N SER A 392 121.98 74.34 108.64
CA SER A 392 121.89 75.02 109.94
C SER A 392 123.11 74.68 110.79
N ASN A 393 123.49 73.40 110.83
CA ASN A 393 124.68 72.87 111.52
C ASN A 393 125.96 73.44 110.88
N LEU A 394 126.18 73.23 109.58
CA LEU A 394 127.34 73.72 108.83
C LEU A 394 127.41 75.25 108.82
N ARG A 395 126.29 75.99 108.74
CA ARG A 395 126.29 77.48 108.86
C ARG A 395 126.42 77.97 110.31
N SER A 396 126.40 77.05 111.29
CA SER A 396 126.84 77.27 112.66
C SER A 396 128.34 76.96 112.77
N GLU A 397 128.80 75.81 112.30
CA GLU A 397 130.21 75.37 112.26
C GLU A 397 131.09 76.33 111.45
N PHE A 398 130.74 76.64 110.20
CA PHE A 398 131.46 77.60 109.35
C PHE A 398 131.44 79.02 109.94
N ARG A 399 130.47 79.34 110.82
CA ARG A 399 130.47 80.60 111.57
C ARG A 399 131.46 80.55 112.74
N GLY A 400 131.62 79.41 113.40
CA GLY A 400 132.69 79.13 114.36
C GLY A 400 134.07 79.13 113.71
N TYR A 401 134.28 78.30 112.69
CA TYR A 401 135.55 78.16 111.95
C TYR A 401 136.03 79.49 111.36
N ARG A 402 135.13 80.28 110.77
CA ARG A 402 135.48 81.64 110.29
C ARG A 402 135.78 82.62 111.44
N LEU A 403 135.28 82.37 112.65
CA LEU A 403 135.61 83.17 113.83
C LEU A 403 137.01 82.84 114.33
N GLU A 404 137.32 81.57 114.57
CA GLU A 404 138.65 81.06 114.93
C GLU A 404 139.72 81.56 113.95
N TRP A 405 139.48 81.36 112.65
CA TRP A 405 140.39 81.80 111.59
C TRP A 405 140.63 83.32 111.62
N ARG A 406 139.66 84.11 112.10
CA ARG A 406 139.81 85.57 112.25
C ARG A 406 140.68 85.97 113.44
N TYR A 407 140.61 85.22 114.55
CA TYR A 407 141.50 85.40 115.70
C TYR A 407 142.94 84.92 115.38
N LEU A 408 143.08 83.82 114.62
CA LEU A 408 144.36 83.28 114.12
C LEU A 408 145.06 84.20 113.09
N GLN A 409 144.33 84.82 112.17
CA GLN A 409 144.90 85.68 111.13
C GLN A 409 145.16 87.12 111.57
N ARG A 410 144.51 87.59 112.64
CA ARG A 410 144.69 88.94 113.20
C ARG A 410 144.85 88.94 114.73
N PRO A 411 145.75 88.14 115.32
CA PRO A 411 145.87 88.01 116.77
C PRO A 411 146.26 89.35 117.43
N SER A 412 147.09 90.14 116.76
CA SER A 412 147.49 91.49 117.19
C SER A 412 146.31 92.47 117.34
N ALA A 413 145.18 92.23 116.65
CA ALA A 413 144.01 93.10 116.74
C ALA A 413 143.16 92.83 117.99
N TYR A 414 143.13 91.59 118.48
CA TYR A 414 142.33 91.18 119.64
C TYR A 414 143.14 91.17 120.93
N PHE A 415 144.33 90.59 120.87
CA PHE A 415 145.18 90.33 122.04
C PHE A 415 146.33 91.34 122.16
N GLY A 416 146.75 91.97 121.06
CA GLY A 416 147.79 93.01 121.07
C GLY A 416 147.50 94.24 121.95
N PRO A 417 146.23 94.65 122.19
CA PRO A 417 145.90 95.65 123.21
C PRO A 417 146.20 95.21 124.64
N LEU A 418 146.19 93.90 124.93
CA LEU A 418 146.38 93.33 126.27
C LEU A 418 147.78 92.76 126.48
N LEU A 419 148.42 92.24 125.43
CA LEU A 419 149.69 91.52 125.47
C LEU A 419 150.75 92.18 124.57
N ARG A 420 152.00 92.21 125.05
CA ARG A 420 153.22 92.54 124.30
C ARG A 420 154.02 91.26 124.05
N ARG A 421 154.88 91.27 123.01
CA ARG A 421 155.64 90.07 122.55
C ARG A 421 154.73 88.86 122.28
N LEU A 422 153.54 89.13 121.74
CA LEU A 422 152.54 88.13 121.46
C LEU A 422 153.10 87.04 120.54
N ARG A 423 152.96 85.79 120.96
CA ARG A 423 153.12 84.60 120.14
C ARG A 423 151.83 83.79 120.18
N LEU A 424 151.36 83.41 119.00
CA LEU A 424 150.48 82.26 118.87
C LEU A 424 151.35 81.02 119.06
N VAL A 425 150.86 80.07 119.85
CA VAL A 425 151.46 78.75 119.98
C VAL A 425 150.39 77.74 119.57
N TRP A 426 150.75 76.80 118.71
CA TRP A 426 149.79 75.74 118.36
C TRP A 426 149.63 74.78 119.55
N PRO A 427 148.42 74.25 119.83
CA PRO A 427 148.23 73.32 120.94
C PRO A 427 149.18 72.12 120.90
N SER A 428 149.45 71.56 119.72
CA SER A 428 150.46 70.51 119.54
C SER A 428 151.87 70.97 119.87
N GLU A 429 152.24 72.19 119.48
CA GLU A 429 153.56 72.78 119.76
C GLU A 429 153.74 73.08 121.25
N ALA A 430 152.67 73.51 121.95
CA ALA A 430 152.67 73.65 123.40
C ALA A 430 152.76 72.29 124.11
N VAL A 431 152.08 71.25 123.60
CA VAL A 431 152.17 69.91 124.17
C VAL A 431 153.57 69.33 123.95
N ASP A 432 154.12 69.36 122.73
CA ASP A 432 155.49 68.91 122.45
C ASP A 432 156.54 69.69 123.27
N GLN A 433 156.33 71.00 123.48
CA GLN A 433 157.23 71.84 124.28
C GLN A 433 157.16 71.57 125.79
N TYR A 434 156.05 71.02 126.28
CA TYR A 434 155.78 70.83 127.71
C TYR A 434 155.35 69.41 128.10
N ASP A 435 155.56 68.40 127.24
CA ASP A 435 155.07 67.02 127.42
C ASP A 435 155.56 66.41 128.75
N ASP A 436 156.85 66.58 129.05
CA ASP A 436 157.50 66.19 130.32
C ASP A 436 156.84 66.80 131.58
N ARG A 437 156.03 67.86 131.42
CA ARG A 437 155.39 68.64 132.50
C ARG A 437 153.87 68.56 132.46
N LEU A 438 153.28 67.94 131.44
CA LEU A 438 151.82 67.85 131.29
C LEU A 438 151.30 66.52 131.85
N PRO A 439 150.36 66.54 132.82
CA PRO A 439 149.64 65.34 133.22
C PRO A 439 148.98 64.65 132.00
N ARG A 440 148.92 63.31 131.97
CA ARG A 440 148.36 62.57 130.80
C ARG A 440 146.97 63.03 130.36
N TRP A 441 146.08 63.39 131.30
CA TRP A 441 144.76 63.94 130.99
C TRP A 441 144.83 65.37 130.46
N ALA A 442 145.81 66.15 130.93
CA ALA A 442 145.98 67.55 130.63
C ALA A 442 146.48 67.75 129.19
N ALA A 443 147.35 66.87 128.70
CA ALA A 443 147.81 66.86 127.32
C ALA A 443 146.65 66.66 126.31
N GLU A 444 145.80 65.64 126.50
CA GLU A 444 144.62 65.42 125.65
C GLU A 444 143.66 66.61 125.65
N GLU A 445 143.46 67.23 126.82
CA GLU A 445 142.51 68.34 126.94
C GLU A 445 143.09 69.67 126.42
N LEU A 446 144.42 69.86 126.48
CA LEU A 446 145.12 70.98 125.85
C LEU A 446 145.20 70.89 124.34
N LEU A 447 145.43 69.70 123.76
CA LEU A 447 145.41 69.47 122.32
C LEU A 447 144.09 69.90 121.65
N ARG A 448 143.02 69.98 122.44
CA ARG A 448 141.69 70.40 121.99
C ARG A 448 141.42 71.89 122.13
N ALA A 449 142.31 72.67 122.77
CA ALA A 449 142.15 74.10 122.99
C ALA A 449 142.19 74.89 121.67
N ASP A 450 141.22 75.78 121.47
CA ASP A 450 141.01 76.42 120.15
C ASP A 450 142.12 77.43 119.83
N LEU A 451 142.66 78.12 120.84
CA LEU A 451 143.79 79.02 120.70
C LEU A 451 144.64 79.13 121.97
N LEU A 452 145.96 78.99 121.83
CA LEU A 452 146.92 79.37 122.85
C LEU A 452 147.67 80.63 122.42
N VAL A 453 147.55 81.68 123.23
CA VAL A 453 148.23 82.96 123.02
C VAL A 453 149.13 83.23 124.21
N THR A 454 150.43 83.36 123.99
CA THR A 454 151.38 83.71 125.05
C THR A 454 151.95 85.11 124.84
N GLY A 455 152.23 85.83 125.93
CA GLY A 455 152.80 87.16 125.89
C GLY A 455 152.87 87.82 127.27
N VAL A 456 153.40 89.03 127.32
CA VAL A 456 153.56 89.79 128.58
C VAL A 456 152.47 90.85 128.68
N PRO A 457 151.70 90.95 129.78
CA PRO A 457 150.64 91.94 129.94
C PRO A 457 151.10 93.38 129.71
N ARG A 458 150.40 94.09 128.81
CA ARG A 458 150.81 95.39 128.25
C ARG A 458 150.88 96.49 129.31
N TYR A 459 150.05 96.40 130.34
CA TYR A 459 149.91 97.42 131.38
C TYR A 459 150.37 96.95 132.76
N GLN A 460 150.77 95.67 132.90
CA GLN A 460 151.33 95.08 134.13
C GLN A 460 152.49 94.12 133.79
N PRO A 461 153.56 94.56 133.09
CA PRO A 461 154.60 93.67 132.56
C PRO A 461 155.36 92.86 133.62
N GLU A 462 155.33 93.29 134.87
CA GLU A 462 155.83 92.58 136.05
C GLU A 462 155.15 91.21 136.33
N THR A 463 153.95 90.97 135.79
CA THR A 463 153.31 89.63 135.83
C THR A 463 153.98 88.60 134.92
N GLY A 464 154.99 88.98 134.12
CA GLY A 464 155.78 88.07 133.30
C GLY A 464 155.03 87.56 132.06
N GLU A 465 155.47 86.43 131.52
CA GLU A 465 154.79 85.79 130.38
C GLU A 465 153.56 85.02 130.90
N VAL A 466 152.39 85.40 130.41
CA VAL A 466 151.10 84.77 130.70
C VAL A 466 150.57 84.09 129.43
N TRP A 467 149.87 82.98 129.64
CA TRP A 467 149.20 82.23 128.60
C TRP A 467 147.70 82.55 128.66
N LEU A 468 147.09 82.79 127.51
CA LEU A 468 145.65 82.79 127.35
C LEU A 468 145.26 81.49 126.66
N VAL A 469 144.38 80.74 127.32
CA VAL A 469 143.69 79.62 126.71
C VAL A 469 142.33 80.13 126.28
N VAL A 470 142.17 80.36 124.98
CA VAL A 470 140.96 80.96 124.41
C VAL A 470 140.11 79.89 123.75
N GLU A 471 138.92 79.66 124.29
CA GLU A 471 137.84 78.94 123.59
C GLU A 471 137.11 79.91 122.66
N ILE A 472 136.76 79.50 121.44
CA ILE A 472 136.19 80.38 120.43
C ILE A 472 134.86 79.80 119.93
N SER A 473 133.75 80.50 120.21
CA SER A 473 132.40 80.06 119.87
C SER A 473 131.57 81.20 119.28
N ALA A 474 130.87 80.93 118.17
CA ALA A 474 129.96 81.92 117.57
C ALA A 474 128.84 82.35 118.55
N ARG A 475 128.49 81.50 119.52
CA ARG A 475 127.58 81.81 120.62
C ARG A 475 128.11 81.17 121.90
N VAL A 476 128.85 81.94 122.69
CA VAL A 476 129.44 81.48 123.97
C VAL A 476 128.33 81.02 124.92
N ASP A 477 128.42 79.77 125.36
CA ASP A 477 127.58 79.17 126.40
C ASP A 477 128.34 78.89 127.71
N ARG A 478 127.69 78.27 128.70
CA ARG A 478 128.30 77.96 130.01
C ARG A 478 129.40 76.89 129.88
N GLY A 479 129.23 75.93 128.97
CA GLY A 479 130.21 74.87 128.72
C GLY A 479 131.49 75.41 128.09
N ASP A 480 131.40 76.41 127.21
CA ASP A 480 132.57 77.10 126.65
C ASP A 480 133.44 77.74 127.75
N VAL A 481 132.80 78.40 128.73
CA VAL A 481 133.47 79.01 129.90
C VAL A 481 134.18 77.95 130.74
N GLU A 482 133.48 76.85 131.04
CA GLU A 482 134.01 75.76 131.86
C GLU A 482 135.15 74.98 131.14
N ARG A 483 135.13 74.87 129.81
CA ARG A 483 136.25 74.31 129.02
C ARG A 483 137.48 75.22 129.09
N ALA A 484 137.31 76.53 128.90
CA ALA A 484 138.41 77.49 129.01
C ALA A 484 139.13 77.38 130.38
N VAL A 485 138.34 77.26 131.46
CA VAL A 485 138.85 77.07 132.83
C VAL A 485 139.65 75.77 132.96
N ARG A 486 139.10 74.63 132.56
CA ARG A 486 139.82 73.33 132.63
C ARG A 486 141.09 73.30 131.78
N ARG A 487 141.07 73.90 130.59
CA ARG A 487 142.24 73.95 129.68
C ARG A 487 143.30 74.94 130.18
N ALA A 488 142.91 76.03 130.86
CA ALA A 488 143.85 76.86 131.61
C ALA A 488 144.41 76.14 132.85
N GLU A 489 143.61 75.33 133.55
CA GLU A 489 144.11 74.46 134.63
C GLU A 489 145.13 73.44 134.15
N ALA A 490 144.99 72.89 132.94
CA ALA A 490 145.97 72.00 132.32
C ALA A 490 147.35 72.68 132.15
N LEU A 491 147.41 73.92 131.64
CA LEU A 491 148.68 74.68 131.59
C LEU A 491 149.18 75.10 132.98
N ARG A 492 148.29 75.43 133.93
CA ARG A 492 148.67 75.72 135.31
C ARG A 492 149.24 74.50 136.03
N ALA A 493 148.77 73.29 135.72
CA ALA A 493 149.36 72.04 136.21
C ALA A 493 150.78 71.82 135.68
N ALA A 494 151.08 72.26 134.45
CA ALA A 494 152.44 72.34 133.94
C ALA A 494 153.27 73.51 134.53
N GLY A 495 152.69 74.32 135.41
CA GLY A 495 153.34 75.45 136.08
C GLY A 495 153.37 76.76 135.28
N LEU A 496 152.51 76.90 134.26
CA LEU A 496 152.40 78.12 133.43
C LEU A 496 151.27 79.03 133.94
N ARG A 497 151.47 80.35 133.89
CA ARG A 497 150.46 81.35 134.28
C ARG A 497 149.38 81.47 133.22
N ALA A 498 148.44 80.52 133.21
CA ALA A 498 147.37 80.49 132.22
C ALA A 498 146.07 81.13 132.73
N LEU A 499 145.54 82.06 131.95
CA LEU A 499 144.22 82.66 132.10
C LEU A 499 143.22 81.92 131.19
N PRO A 500 142.05 81.54 131.71
CA PRO A 500 140.95 81.09 130.87
C PRO A 500 140.32 82.29 130.16
N ALA A 501 140.06 82.12 128.87
CA ALA A 501 139.39 83.10 128.03
C ALA A 501 138.34 82.43 127.12
N VAL A 502 137.28 83.16 126.81
CA VAL A 502 136.24 82.78 125.84
C VAL A 502 136.06 83.91 124.83
N ALA A 503 135.86 83.58 123.56
CA ALA A 503 135.70 84.56 122.48
C ALA A 503 134.48 84.25 121.61
N GLY A 504 133.72 85.28 121.20
CA GLY A 504 132.51 85.05 120.40
C GLY A 504 131.78 86.28 119.87
N GLU A 505 130.74 86.06 119.06
CA GLU A 505 129.86 87.14 118.56
C GLU A 505 128.63 87.36 119.48
N ARG A 506 128.12 86.28 120.09
CA ARG A 506 126.96 86.28 120.99
C ARG A 506 127.30 85.56 122.29
N THR A 507 126.62 85.92 123.37
CA THR A 507 126.70 85.24 124.68
C THR A 507 125.31 84.84 125.13
N THR A 508 125.16 83.62 125.66
CA THR A 508 123.93 83.22 126.37
C THR A 508 123.88 83.87 127.76
N GLN A 509 122.69 83.90 128.38
CA GLN A 509 122.56 84.41 129.75
C GLN A 509 123.31 83.54 130.76
N GLY A 510 123.34 82.21 130.56
CA GLY A 510 124.10 81.28 131.40
C GLY A 510 125.62 81.45 131.30
N ALA A 511 126.14 81.79 130.11
CA ALA A 511 127.56 82.13 129.95
C ALA A 511 127.95 83.37 130.74
N LYS A 512 127.12 84.43 130.74
CA LYS A 512 127.41 85.67 131.46
C LYS A 512 127.60 85.45 132.96
N SER A 513 126.72 84.66 133.58
CA SER A 513 126.85 84.26 134.99
C SER A 513 128.13 83.46 135.22
N ALA A 514 128.41 82.45 134.40
CA ALA A 514 129.60 81.62 134.54
C ALA A 514 130.92 82.39 134.38
N VAL A 515 130.99 83.34 133.44
CA VAL A 515 132.15 84.23 133.23
C VAL A 515 132.48 85.02 134.51
N GLN A 516 131.46 85.52 135.21
CA GLN A 516 131.64 86.24 136.48
C GLN A 516 131.96 85.29 137.64
N GLU A 517 131.24 84.17 137.77
CA GLU A 517 131.46 83.14 138.82
C GLU A 517 132.90 82.58 138.78
N GLN A 518 133.41 82.28 137.59
CA GLN A 518 134.71 81.62 137.40
C GLN A 518 135.84 82.59 137.00
N THR A 519 135.52 83.88 136.85
CA THR A 519 136.45 84.97 136.48
C THR A 519 137.25 84.64 135.22
N VAL A 520 136.55 84.55 134.10
CA VAL A 520 137.08 84.21 132.78
C VAL A 520 137.13 85.47 131.90
N VAL A 521 138.14 85.62 131.05
CA VAL A 521 138.20 86.78 130.14
C VAL A 521 137.23 86.58 128.97
N LEU A 522 136.34 87.53 128.70
CA LEU A 522 135.40 87.47 127.58
C LEU A 522 135.81 88.44 126.46
N PHE A 523 136.09 87.91 125.27
CA PHE A 523 136.37 88.67 124.04
C PHE A 523 135.14 88.66 123.13
N LYS A 524 134.40 89.76 123.04
CA LYS A 524 133.15 89.80 122.29
C LYS A 524 133.10 90.91 121.25
N ASN A 525 132.95 90.57 119.98
CA ASN A 525 132.90 91.53 118.86
C ASN A 525 134.05 92.57 118.82
N GLY A 526 135.17 92.32 119.49
CA GLY A 526 136.31 93.24 119.59
C GLY A 526 136.41 94.03 120.91
N THR A 527 135.43 93.94 121.81
CA THR A 527 135.57 94.41 123.20
C THR A 527 136.04 93.29 124.12
N VAL A 528 136.62 93.67 125.27
CA VAL A 528 137.16 92.75 126.28
C VAL A 528 136.50 93.05 127.62
N GLU A 529 136.02 92.02 128.30
CA GLU A 529 135.40 92.07 129.62
C GLU A 529 136.13 91.09 130.57
N GLY A 530 136.24 91.41 131.86
CA GLY A 530 136.85 90.54 132.88
C GLY A 530 138.39 90.43 132.87
N TRP A 531 139.10 91.21 132.05
CA TRP A 531 140.58 91.10 131.92
C TRP A 531 141.33 91.33 133.24
N GLU A 532 141.08 92.45 133.92
CA GLU A 532 141.82 92.81 135.13
C GLU A 532 141.56 91.82 136.26
N GLU A 533 140.28 91.45 136.45
CA GLU A 533 139.83 90.47 137.46
C GLU A 533 140.47 89.09 137.22
N ALA A 534 140.50 88.62 135.97
CA ALA A 534 141.10 87.33 135.61
C ALA A 534 142.62 87.36 135.73
N LEU A 535 143.28 88.45 135.34
CA LEU A 535 144.74 88.60 135.48
C LEU A 535 145.13 88.62 136.97
N GLN A 536 144.37 89.33 137.79
CA GLN A 536 144.59 89.44 139.23
C GLN A 536 144.27 88.15 140.00
N ARG A 537 143.40 87.26 139.45
CA ARG A 537 143.07 85.95 140.03
C ARG A 537 144.01 84.82 139.56
N TRP A 538 144.49 84.86 138.33
CA TRP A 538 145.11 83.71 137.66
C TRP A 538 146.57 83.91 137.21
N ALA A 539 147.12 85.13 137.28
CA ALA A 539 148.53 85.42 136.98
C ALA A 539 149.35 85.92 138.18
N SER A 540 148.70 86.07 139.34
CA SER A 540 149.33 86.15 140.67
C SER A 540 149.83 84.78 141.12
#